data_AF-A0A7V2CYG8-F1
#
_entry.id   AF-A0A7V2CYG8-F1
#
_cell.length_a   1.000
_cell.length_b   1.000
_cell.length_c   1.000
_cell.angle_alpha   90.00
_cell.angle_beta   90.00
_cell.angle_gamma   90.00
#
_symmetry.space_group_name_H-M   'P 1'
#
loop_
_entity.id
_entity.type
_entity.pdbx_description
1 polymer ?
#
loop_
_entity_poly.entity_id
_entity_poly.type
_entity_poly.pdbx_seq_one_letter_code
_entity_poly.pdbx_strand_id
1 'polypeptide(L)'
;MILNRVVRATEDVDILVADDEENFARVIRALAQLEDGAAAELTPQDFRENAVIKIADEVEVDVSTRAWTVTYAEAAPNAASAVVEGVPIPFLSLPDLIRSKQTYRAQDHADLERLRRIRPAPKEL
;
A
#
# COMPACT_ATOMS: atom_id res chain seq x y z
N MET A 1 2.19 0.87 -7.79
CA MET A 1 2.53 1.18 -9.21
C MET A 1 1.83 0.25 -10.20
N ILE A 2 2.02 -1.08 -10.09
CA ILE A 2 1.57 -2.08 -11.07
C ILE A 2 0.07 -2.01 -11.35
N LEU A 3 -0.76 -1.95 -10.30
CA LEU A 3 -2.23 -1.87 -10.44
C LEU A 3 -2.70 -0.56 -11.10
N ASN A 4 -1.85 0.47 -11.14
CA ASN A 4 -2.08 1.71 -11.89
C ASN A 4 -1.51 1.67 -13.32
N ARG A 5 -1.22 0.48 -13.87
CA ARG A 5 -0.73 0.26 -15.25
C ARG A 5 0.68 0.80 -15.53
N VAL A 6 1.51 0.88 -14.49
CA VAL A 6 2.95 1.17 -14.65
C VAL A 6 3.75 -0.10 -14.42
N VAL A 7 4.46 -0.54 -15.45
CA VAL A 7 5.43 -1.64 -15.33
C VAL A 7 6.64 -1.14 -14.53
N ARG A 8 6.81 -1.69 -13.34
CA ARG A 8 7.94 -1.48 -12.43
C ARG A 8 8.21 -2.82 -11.76
N ALA A 9 9.47 -3.24 -11.73
CA ALA A 9 9.87 -4.32 -10.83
C ALA A 9 9.62 -3.84 -9.39
N THR A 10 8.81 -4.58 -8.64
CA THR A 10 8.55 -4.35 -7.22
C THR A 10 9.03 -5.60 -6.50
N GLU A 11 9.84 -5.40 -5.48
CA GLU A 11 10.40 -6.47 -4.65
C GLU A 11 9.50 -6.70 -3.41
N ASP A 12 8.65 -5.72 -3.12
CA ASP A 12 7.82 -5.57 -1.94
C ASP A 12 6.34 -5.28 -2.28
N VAL A 13 5.46 -5.57 -1.33
CA VAL A 13 4.03 -5.23 -1.33
C VAL A 13 3.75 -4.17 -0.27
N ASP A 14 3.34 -2.97 -0.70
CA ASP A 14 2.90 -1.91 0.21
C ASP A 14 1.41 -2.06 0.58
N ILE A 15 1.09 -2.06 1.88
CA ILE A 15 -0.28 -2.06 2.42
C ILE A 15 -0.49 -0.80 3.27
N LEU A 16 -1.46 0.02 2.86
CA LEU A 16 -1.94 1.17 3.64
C LEU A 16 -3.15 0.72 4.48
N VAL A 17 -3.09 0.91 5.81
CA VAL A 17 -4.12 0.44 6.74
C VAL A 17 -4.70 1.58 7.58
N ALA A 18 -5.93 1.42 8.08
CA ALA A 18 -6.51 2.36 9.04
C ALA A 18 -5.71 2.35 10.35
N ASP A 19 -5.52 3.55 10.93
CA ASP A 19 -4.88 3.74 12.24
C ASP A 19 -5.86 3.36 13.37
N ASP A 20 -5.99 2.06 13.59
CA ASP A 20 -6.93 1.45 14.53
C ASP A 20 -6.34 0.16 15.11
N GLU A 21 -6.45 -0.01 16.42
CA GLU A 21 -5.79 -1.12 17.13
C GLU A 21 -6.33 -2.49 16.74
N GLU A 22 -7.66 -2.58 16.58
CA GLU A 22 -8.32 -3.83 16.18
C GLU A 22 -7.91 -4.18 14.75
N ASN A 23 -7.83 -3.18 13.87
CA ASN A 23 -7.35 -3.35 12.52
C ASN A 23 -5.89 -3.83 12.47
N PHE A 24 -4.99 -3.26 13.29
CA PHE A 24 -3.61 -3.74 13.40
C PHE A 24 -3.55 -5.20 13.84
N ALA A 25 -4.32 -5.59 14.86
CA ALA A 25 -4.38 -6.98 15.31
C ALA A 25 -4.86 -7.94 14.21
N ARG A 26 -5.80 -7.50 13.35
CA ARG A 26 -6.26 -8.27 12.19
C ARG A 26 -5.18 -8.41 11.12
N VAL A 27 -4.44 -7.35 10.84
CA VAL A 27 -3.32 -7.35 9.89
C VAL A 27 -2.22 -8.29 10.37
N ILE A 28 -1.81 -8.18 11.64
CA ILE A 28 -0.83 -9.09 12.27
C ILE A 28 -1.28 -10.54 12.12
N ARG A 29 -2.53 -10.85 12.49
CA ARG A 29 -3.06 -12.22 12.38
C ARG A 29 -3.07 -12.74 10.95
N ALA A 30 -3.36 -11.90 9.97
CA ALA A 30 -3.37 -12.31 8.56
C ALA A 30 -1.95 -12.56 8.05
N LEU A 31 -1.01 -11.66 8.32
CA LEU A 31 0.38 -11.78 7.86
C LEU A 31 1.15 -12.86 8.62
N ALA A 32 0.75 -13.21 9.84
CA ALA A 32 1.33 -14.33 10.58
C ALA A 32 0.94 -15.72 10.02
N GLN A 33 0.08 -15.78 8.99
CA GLN A 33 -0.26 -17.02 8.28
C GLN A 33 0.68 -17.34 7.13
N LEU A 34 1.60 -16.41 6.81
CA LEU A 34 2.70 -16.65 5.88
C LEU A 34 3.65 -17.73 6.42
N GLU A 35 4.51 -18.27 5.55
CA GLU A 35 5.29 -19.48 5.83
C GLU A 35 6.16 -19.39 7.09
N ASP A 36 6.96 -18.32 7.24
CA ASP A 36 7.80 -18.11 8.42
C ASP A 36 7.02 -17.50 9.59
N GLY A 37 5.89 -16.87 9.32
CA GLY A 37 5.01 -16.27 10.32
C GLY A 37 5.63 -15.06 11.02
N ALA A 38 6.52 -14.32 10.34
CA ALA A 38 7.34 -13.26 10.94
C ALA A 38 6.52 -12.17 11.64
N ALA A 39 5.30 -11.91 11.15
CA ALA A 39 4.40 -10.93 11.76
C ALA A 39 3.91 -11.32 13.18
N ALA A 40 4.02 -12.59 13.59
CA ALA A 40 3.54 -13.06 14.89
C ALA A 40 4.26 -12.42 16.10
N GLU A 41 5.45 -11.86 15.88
CA GLU A 41 6.23 -11.17 16.91
C GLU A 41 5.78 -9.71 17.11
N LEU A 42 4.95 -9.18 16.21
CA LEU A 42 4.47 -7.80 16.26
C LEU A 42 3.30 -7.63 17.22
N THR A 43 3.19 -6.42 17.75
CA THR A 43 2.06 -5.93 18.52
C THR A 43 1.39 -4.75 17.80
N PRO A 44 0.11 -4.45 18.09
CA PRO A 44 -0.54 -3.25 17.56
C PRO A 44 0.21 -1.94 17.89
N GLN A 45 0.98 -1.93 18.99
CA GLN A 45 1.75 -0.75 19.39
C GLN A 45 2.90 -0.45 18.41
N ASP A 46 3.52 -1.46 17.83
CA ASP A 46 4.60 -1.28 16.85
C ASP A 46 4.15 -0.43 15.65
N PHE A 47 2.88 -0.55 15.24
CA PHE A 47 2.30 0.22 14.12
C PHE A 47 2.13 1.70 14.44
N ARG A 48 2.02 2.06 15.73
CA ARG A 48 1.93 3.45 16.17
C ARG A 48 3.29 4.09 16.37
N GLU A 49 4.27 3.30 16.78
CA GLU A 49 5.63 3.77 17.07
C GLU A 49 6.50 3.91 15.83
N ASN A 50 6.12 3.25 14.73
CA ASN A 50 6.87 3.23 13.48
C ASN A 50 6.06 3.82 12.33
N ALA A 51 6.72 4.60 11.47
CA ALA A 51 6.06 5.15 10.27
C ALA A 51 5.73 4.05 9.24
N VAL A 52 6.57 3.02 9.16
CA VAL A 52 6.42 1.84 8.31
C VAL A 52 6.97 0.64 9.07
N ILE A 53 6.25 -0.47 9.03
CA ILE A 53 6.75 -1.77 9.48
C ILE A 53 7.06 -2.61 8.24
N LYS A 54 8.28 -3.14 8.18
CA LYS A 54 8.68 -4.11 7.15
C LYS A 54 8.58 -5.51 7.72
N ILE A 55 7.84 -6.38 7.06
CA ILE A 55 7.70 -7.80 7.41
C ILE A 55 8.36 -8.58 6.27
N ALA A 56 9.49 -9.19 6.56
CA ALA A 56 10.25 -9.99 5.61
C ALA A 56 9.99 -11.48 5.89
N ASP A 57 9.09 -12.07 5.10
CA ASP A 57 8.75 -13.48 5.10
C ASP A 57 9.07 -14.06 3.69
N GLU A 58 8.36 -15.09 3.23
CA GLU A 58 8.45 -15.56 1.83
C GLU A 58 8.15 -14.45 0.80
N VAL A 59 7.41 -13.42 1.22
CA VAL A 59 7.25 -12.12 0.53
C VAL A 59 7.54 -10.95 1.48
N GLU A 60 8.14 -9.87 0.96
CA GLU A 60 8.33 -8.62 1.73
C GLU A 60 7.05 -7.77 1.68
N VAL A 61 6.51 -7.44 2.85
CA VAL A 61 5.32 -6.60 3.02
C VAL A 61 5.64 -5.37 3.86
N ASP A 62 5.42 -4.20 3.29
CA ASP A 62 5.53 -2.91 3.98
C ASP A 62 4.14 -2.44 4.40
N VAL A 63 3.91 -2.33 5.72
CA VAL A 63 2.64 -1.84 6.25
C VAL A 63 2.80 -0.46 6.86
N SER A 64 1.88 0.44 6.52
CA SER A 64 1.87 1.81 7.06
C SER A 64 0.45 2.33 7.26
N THR A 65 0.27 3.29 8.17
CA THR A 65 -1.01 4.02 8.34
C THR A 65 -1.11 5.24 7.45
N ARG A 66 0.00 5.63 6.84
CA ARG A 66 0.15 6.82 6.01
C ARG A 66 1.20 6.62 4.93
N ALA A 67 0.83 6.92 3.69
CA ALA A 67 1.73 6.96 2.55
C ALA A 67 2.09 8.43 2.25
N TRP A 68 3.22 8.89 2.78
CA TRP A 68 3.63 10.30 2.75
C TRP A 68 2.58 11.25 3.34
N THR A 69 1.85 12.01 2.52
CA THR A 69 0.79 12.92 2.97
C THR A 69 -0.59 12.28 2.93
N VAL A 70 -0.72 11.04 2.43
CA VAL A 70 -1.99 10.36 2.20
C VAL A 70 -2.28 9.39 3.34
N THR A 71 -3.40 9.58 4.02
CA THR A 71 -3.91 8.65 5.05
C THR A 71 -4.87 7.62 4.46
N TYR A 72 -5.09 6.52 5.17
CA TYR A 72 -6.11 5.54 4.80
C TYR A 72 -7.50 6.17 4.65
N ALA A 73 -7.90 7.05 5.58
CA ALA A 73 -9.21 7.70 5.57
C ALA A 73 -9.43 8.59 4.33
N GLU A 74 -8.38 9.22 3.81
CA GLU A 74 -8.45 9.99 2.56
C GLU A 74 -8.49 9.09 1.32
N ALA A 75 -7.72 8.00 1.32
CA ALA A 75 -7.54 7.14 0.16
C ALA A 75 -8.67 6.12 -0.04
N ALA A 76 -9.17 5.52 1.05
CA ALA A 76 -10.12 4.41 0.99
C ALA A 76 -11.41 4.75 0.22
N PRO A 77 -12.04 5.93 0.38
CA PRO A 77 -13.23 6.30 -0.40
C PRO A 77 -12.98 6.44 -1.90
N ASN A 78 -11.72 6.68 -2.31
CA ASN A 78 -11.32 6.89 -3.70
C ASN A 78 -10.64 5.64 -4.30
N ALA A 79 -10.51 4.56 -3.54
CA ALA A 79 -9.76 3.38 -3.95
C ALA A 79 -10.32 2.81 -5.26
N ALA A 80 -9.41 2.50 -6.18
CA ALA A 80 -9.73 1.70 -7.34
C ALA A 80 -9.68 0.21 -6.96
N SER A 81 -10.28 -0.65 -7.78
CA SER A 81 -10.25 -2.09 -7.57
C SER A 81 -9.81 -2.80 -8.84
N ALA A 82 -9.03 -3.87 -8.67
CA ALA A 82 -8.67 -4.81 -9.73
C ALA A 82 -8.93 -6.22 -9.22
N VAL A 83 -9.30 -7.14 -10.11
CA VAL A 83 -9.45 -8.55 -9.75
C VAL A 83 -8.17 -9.27 -10.16
N VAL A 84 -7.50 -9.89 -9.18
CA VAL A 84 -6.32 -10.74 -9.39
C VAL A 84 -6.69 -12.13 -8.93
N GLU A 85 -6.67 -13.09 -9.85
CA GLU A 85 -7.01 -14.50 -9.56
C GLU A 85 -8.37 -14.67 -8.85
N GLY A 86 -9.35 -13.84 -9.21
CA GLY A 86 -10.69 -13.87 -8.61
C GLY A 86 -10.81 -13.10 -7.29
N VAL A 87 -9.72 -12.57 -6.74
CA VAL A 87 -9.70 -11.76 -5.52
C VAL A 87 -9.78 -10.27 -5.88
N PRO A 88 -10.78 -9.52 -5.40
CA PRO A 88 -10.83 -8.08 -5.58
C PRO A 88 -9.79 -7.39 -4.67
N ILE A 89 -8.80 -6.75 -5.28
CA ILE A 89 -7.73 -6.03 -4.60
C ILE A 89 -8.01 -4.52 -4.67
N PRO A 90 -8.29 -3.85 -3.53
CA PRO A 90 -8.35 -2.40 -3.50
C PRO A 90 -6.94 -1.81 -3.60
N PHE A 91 -6.80 -0.71 -4.33
CA PHE A 91 -5.52 -0.02 -4.46
C PHE A 91 -5.70 1.50 -4.61
N LEU A 92 -4.64 2.24 -4.30
CA LEU A 92 -4.64 3.70 -4.39
C LEU A 92 -5.07 4.17 -5.79
N SER A 93 -5.98 5.13 -5.80
CA SER A 93 -6.32 5.88 -7.01
C SER A 93 -5.06 6.51 -7.63
N LEU A 94 -5.07 6.76 -8.94
CA LEU A 94 -3.94 7.43 -9.59
C LEU A 94 -3.59 8.79 -8.92
N PRO A 95 -4.57 9.66 -8.60
CA PRO A 95 -4.28 10.90 -7.85
C PRO A 95 -3.64 10.68 -6.48
N ASP A 96 -4.14 9.72 -5.70
CA ASP A 96 -3.60 9.45 -4.35
C ASP A 96 -2.23 8.79 -4.40
N LEU A 97 -1.98 7.92 -5.40
CA LEU A 97 -0.66 7.35 -5.64
C LEU A 97 0.35 8.42 -6.08
N ILE A 98 -0.07 9.42 -6.86
CA ILE A 98 0.78 10.57 -7.19
C ILE A 98 1.10 11.38 -5.93
N ARG A 99 0.10 11.67 -5.08
CA ARG A 99 0.31 12.39 -3.82
C ARG A 99 1.27 11.66 -2.89
N SER A 100 1.16 10.34 -2.77
CA SER A 100 2.03 9.55 -1.89
C SER A 100 3.49 9.52 -2.35
N LYS A 101 3.76 9.84 -3.62
CA LYS A 101 5.10 9.86 -4.22
C LYS A 101 5.72 11.26 -4.33
N GLN A 102 5.12 12.29 -3.73
CA GLN A 102 5.71 13.64 -3.68
C GLN A 102 6.77 13.76 -2.57
N THR A 103 7.65 12.77 -2.47
CA THR A 103 8.70 12.67 -1.46
C THR A 103 10.03 13.19 -2.01
N TYR A 104 11.07 13.15 -1.19
CA TYR A 104 12.44 13.49 -1.58
C TYR A 104 13.22 12.31 -2.21
N ARG A 105 12.64 11.10 -2.32
CA ARG A 105 13.32 9.93 -2.87
C ARG A 105 13.47 10.06 -4.39
N ALA A 106 14.68 9.85 -4.91
CA ALA A 106 14.95 9.90 -6.34
C ALA A 106 14.08 8.92 -7.15
N GLN A 107 13.79 7.75 -6.57
CA GLN A 107 12.91 6.75 -7.19
C GLN A 107 11.46 7.25 -7.31
N ASP A 108 10.94 7.93 -6.29
CA ASP A 108 9.60 8.50 -6.34
C ASP A 108 9.49 9.61 -7.40
N HIS A 109 10.54 10.41 -7.58
CA HIS A 109 10.60 11.38 -8.66
C HIS A 109 10.50 10.72 -10.05
N ALA A 110 11.24 9.63 -10.28
CA ALA A 110 11.15 8.87 -11.52
C ALA A 110 9.76 8.25 -11.73
N ASP A 111 9.12 7.78 -10.65
CA ASP A 111 7.77 7.22 -10.70
C ASP A 111 6.72 8.29 -11.01
N LEU A 112 6.82 9.49 -10.43
CA LEU A 112 5.92 10.62 -10.72
C LEU A 112 5.90 10.98 -12.20
N GLU A 113 7.07 10.98 -12.86
CA GLU A 113 7.18 11.25 -14.30
C GLU A 113 6.44 10.21 -15.15
N ARG A 114 6.41 8.94 -14.71
CA ARG A 114 5.64 7.88 -15.37
C ARG A 114 4.14 8.02 -15.09
N LEU A 115 3.77 8.24 -13.82
CA LEU A 115 2.38 8.34 -13.38
C LEU A 115 1.65 9.52 -14.04
N ARG A 116 2.31 10.67 -14.19
CA ARG A 116 1.74 11.86 -14.84
C ARG A 116 1.41 11.65 -16.33
N ARG A 117 2.00 10.64 -16.97
CA ARG A 117 1.72 10.29 -18.38
C ARG A 117 0.52 9.36 -18.53
N ILE A 118 0.01 8.82 -17.43
CA ILE A 118 -1.17 7.95 -17.45
C ILE A 118 -2.40 8.83 -17.60
N ARG A 119 -3.08 8.70 -18.74
CA ARG A 119 -4.38 9.33 -18.93
C ARG A 119 -5.41 8.55 -18.11
N PRO A 120 -6.19 9.21 -17.23
CA PRO A 120 -7.27 8.53 -16.52
C PRO A 120 -8.20 7.88 -17.53
N ALA A 121 -8.63 6.63 -17.26
CA ALA A 121 -9.71 6.03 -18.00
C ALA A 121 -10.98 6.87 -17.80
N PRO A 122 -11.82 7.09 -18.83
CA PRO A 122 -13.10 7.75 -18.62
C PRO A 122 -13.89 6.99 -17.55
N LYS A 123 -14.48 7.71 -16.59
CA LYS A 123 -15.46 7.14 -15.67
C LYS A 123 -16.64 6.66 -16.52
N GLU A 124 -16.91 5.35 -16.50
CA GLU A 124 -18.19 4.85 -17.02
C GLU A 124 -19.28 5.37 -16.07
N LEU A 125 -20.28 6.05 -16.67
CA LEU A 125 -21.42 6.69 -16.00
C LEU A 125 -22.49 5.67 -15.61
#